data_AF-A0A6C2YPX8-F1
#
_entry.id   AF-A0A6C2YPX8-F1
#
_cell.length_a   1.000
_cell.length_b   1.000
_cell.length_c   1.000
_cell.angle_alpha   90.00
_cell.angle_beta   90.00
_cell.angle_gamma   90.00
#
_symmetry.space_group_name_H-M   'P 1'
#
loop_
_entity.id
_entity.type
_entity.pdbx_description
1 polymer ?
#
loop_
_entity_poly.entity_id
_entity_poly.type
_entity_poly.pdbx_seq_one_letter_code
_entity_poly.pdbx_strand_id
1 'polypeptide(L)'
;MTIEQTLLDSKKNPPPETVQRTLQTVLKFLRTEANQTALQNRIPAAATHVRRRHNYYYDEKFFEHDPKAGIVRNVYGQRVVRVSEDFITGLLAGLEEEVGEAAGEIMYKAGYQWGLEDMASFVPRVQAEFLVQFEKMSMGMMLESWWWPLQIEGWGAWRYDFRQHKQGLIFIDLYESAVAQSLGDVGKVVCYFYAGMFAAVFSVLARRELAGIEIQCYSMGEDYCKFLISTAKRVNAAAFWRNEGATSKDILKKLSTV
;
A
#
# COMPACT_ATOMS: atom_id res chain seq x y z
N MET A 1 14.60 21.85 -15.78
CA MET A 1 14.99 20.58 -16.41
C MET A 1 13.81 20.14 -17.25
N THR A 2 13.95 20.20 -18.58
CA THR A 2 12.87 19.96 -19.55
C THR A 2 12.56 18.46 -19.67
N ILE A 3 11.33 18.12 -20.04
CA ILE A 3 10.79 16.76 -20.21
C ILE A 3 11.70 15.88 -21.10
N GLU A 4 12.39 16.48 -22.07
CA GLU A 4 13.35 15.80 -22.94
C GLU A 4 14.55 15.22 -22.18
N GLN A 5 15.04 15.88 -21.12
CA GLN A 5 16.17 15.40 -20.33
C GLN A 5 15.81 14.13 -19.53
N THR A 6 14.58 14.07 -19.01
CA THR A 6 14.08 12.92 -18.24
C THR A 6 13.84 11.68 -19.13
N LEU A 7 13.45 11.87 -20.39
CA LEU A 7 13.31 10.80 -21.38
C LEU A 7 14.67 10.28 -21.90
N LEU A 8 15.70 11.12 -21.88
CA LEU A 8 17.07 10.73 -22.22
C LEU A 8 17.72 9.91 -21.11
N ASP A 9 17.43 10.22 -19.84
CA ASP A 9 17.98 9.49 -18.70
C ASP A 9 17.34 8.10 -18.50
N SER A 10 16.05 7.92 -18.86
CA SER A 10 15.40 6.60 -18.83
C SER A 10 15.94 5.62 -19.88
N LYS A 11 16.64 6.11 -20.91
CA LYS A 11 17.33 5.27 -21.90
C LYS A 11 18.73 4.85 -21.45
N LYS A 12 19.36 5.60 -20.53
CA LYS A 12 20.73 5.35 -20.07
C LYS A 12 20.82 4.28 -18.98
N ASN A 13 19.76 4.07 -18.20
CA ASN A 13 19.65 3.00 -17.20
C ASN A 13 18.28 2.32 -17.32
N PRO A 14 18.11 1.38 -18.28
CA PRO A 14 16.90 0.57 -18.33
C PRO A 14 16.77 -0.27 -17.05
N PRO A 15 15.55 -0.45 -16.49
CA PRO A 15 15.34 -1.38 -15.40
C PRO A 15 15.79 -2.79 -15.81
N PRO A 16 16.20 -3.66 -14.85
CA PRO A 16 16.68 -5.00 -15.14
C PRO A 16 15.73 -5.72 -16.12
N GLU A 17 16.30 -6.45 -17.08
CA GLU A 17 15.54 -7.08 -18.17
C GLU A 17 14.37 -7.93 -17.67
N THR A 18 14.53 -8.55 -16.49
CA THR A 18 13.49 -9.28 -15.76
C THR A 18 12.27 -8.43 -15.40
N VAL A 19 12.48 -7.19 -14.97
CA VAL A 19 11.42 -6.24 -14.59
C VAL A 19 10.68 -5.73 -15.83
N GLN A 20 11.41 -5.45 -16.91
CA GLN A 20 10.80 -5.06 -18.19
C GLN A 20 9.93 -6.19 -18.75
N ARG A 21 10.42 -7.42 -18.66
CA ARG A 21 9.70 -8.62 -19.12
C ARG A 21 8.46 -8.88 -18.27
N THR A 22 8.53 -8.70 -16.96
CA THR A 22 7.36 -8.81 -16.08
C THR A 22 6.33 -7.72 -16.37
N LEU A 23 6.74 -6.45 -16.49
CA LEU A 23 5.85 -5.34 -16.83
C LEU A 23 5.20 -5.50 -18.21
N GLN A 24 5.96 -5.93 -19.22
CA GLN A 24 5.40 -6.20 -20.54
C GLN A 24 4.44 -7.38 -20.53
N THR A 25 4.73 -8.43 -19.75
CA THR A 25 3.84 -9.59 -19.59
C THR A 25 2.54 -9.19 -18.90
N VAL A 26 2.61 -8.39 -17.83
CA VAL A 26 1.43 -7.85 -17.13
C VAL A 26 0.63 -6.92 -18.04
N LEU A 27 1.27 -5.98 -18.74
CA LEU A 27 0.60 -5.08 -19.68
C LEU A 27 -0.05 -5.84 -20.86
N LYS A 28 0.59 -6.89 -21.37
CA LYS A 28 0.04 -7.75 -22.42
C LYS A 28 -1.15 -8.56 -21.91
N PHE A 29 -1.08 -9.07 -20.68
CA PHE A 29 -2.19 -9.75 -20.01
C PHE A 29 -3.37 -8.79 -19.79
N LEU A 30 -3.14 -7.55 -19.34
CA LEU A 30 -4.20 -6.55 -19.12
C LEU A 30 -4.85 -6.05 -20.42
N ARG A 31 -4.19 -6.20 -21.57
CA ARG A 31 -4.67 -5.76 -22.88
C ARG A 31 -5.40 -6.81 -23.69
N THR A 32 -5.52 -8.05 -23.21
CA THR A 32 -6.30 -9.06 -23.94
C THR A 32 -7.79 -8.75 -23.85
N GLU A 33 -8.51 -8.86 -24.97
CA GLU A 33 -9.96 -8.60 -25.03
C GLU A 33 -10.74 -9.46 -24.02
N ALA A 34 -10.29 -10.69 -23.77
CA ALA A 34 -10.87 -11.58 -22.76
C ALA A 34 -10.78 -11.00 -21.32
N ASN A 35 -9.67 -10.33 -20.98
CA ASN A 35 -9.48 -9.73 -19.65
C ASN A 35 -10.16 -8.37 -19.52
N GLN A 36 -10.24 -7.58 -20.59
CA GLN A 36 -11.04 -6.35 -20.62
C GLN A 36 -12.54 -6.66 -20.46
N THR A 37 -13.02 -7.71 -21.13
CA THR A 37 -14.41 -8.17 -21.04
C THR A 37 -14.71 -8.78 -19.67
N ALA A 38 -13.77 -9.51 -19.06
CA ALA A 38 -13.92 -10.03 -17.70
C ALA A 38 -13.93 -8.92 -16.61
N LEU A 39 -13.17 -7.84 -16.81
CA LEU A 39 -13.20 -6.65 -15.94
C LEU A 39 -14.53 -5.87 -16.10
N GLN A 40 -15.04 -5.73 -17.32
CA GLN A 40 -16.34 -5.11 -17.59
C GLN A 40 -17.52 -5.93 -17.05
N ASN A 41 -17.46 -7.26 -17.14
CA ASN A 41 -18.53 -8.15 -16.68
C ASN A 41 -18.53 -8.42 -15.17
N ARG A 42 -17.46 -8.06 -14.44
CA ARG A 42 -17.42 -8.08 -12.97
C ARG A 42 -18.01 -6.83 -12.33
N ILE A 43 -18.24 -5.79 -13.11
CA ILE A 43 -18.99 -4.62 -12.68
C ILE A 43 -20.43 -4.86 -13.17
N PRO A 44 -21.43 -4.94 -12.27
CA PRO A 44 -22.81 -5.15 -12.70
C PRO A 44 -23.21 -4.07 -13.72
N ALA A 45 -23.49 -4.54 -14.94
CA ALA A 45 -24.04 -3.71 -16.01
C ALA A 45 -25.37 -3.13 -15.54
N ALA A 46 -25.44 -1.80 -15.55
CA ALA A 46 -26.66 -0.99 -15.51
C ALA A 46 -27.76 -1.41 -14.49
N ALA A 47 -27.72 -0.78 -13.32
CA ALA A 47 -28.94 -0.52 -12.55
C ALA A 47 -29.16 1.00 -12.52
N THR A 48 -30.10 1.45 -13.36
CA THR A 48 -30.96 2.63 -13.22
C THR A 48 -30.73 3.42 -11.93
N HIS A 49 -30.05 4.58 -11.98
CA HIS A 49 -29.90 5.55 -10.87
C HIS A 49 -29.98 4.94 -9.45
N VAL A 50 -29.31 3.81 -9.22
CA VAL A 50 -29.11 3.35 -7.86
C VAL A 50 -28.15 4.37 -7.30
N ARG A 51 -28.58 5.06 -6.24
CA ARG A 51 -27.75 5.95 -5.43
C ARG A 51 -26.64 5.07 -4.84
N ARG A 52 -25.63 4.74 -5.64
CA ARG A 52 -24.52 3.87 -5.26
C ARG A 52 -23.81 4.59 -4.13
N ARG A 53 -23.85 3.98 -2.95
CA ARG A 53 -23.02 4.47 -1.84
C ARG A 53 -21.59 4.21 -2.27
N HIS A 54 -20.77 5.26 -2.29
CA HIS A 54 -19.34 5.12 -2.58
C HIS A 54 -18.62 4.54 -1.38
N ASN A 55 -19.02 4.97 -0.18
CA ASN A 55 -18.43 4.51 1.08
C ASN A 55 -19.47 3.74 1.90
N TYR A 56 -19.08 2.55 2.37
CA TYR A 56 -19.90 1.67 3.17
C TYR A 56 -19.31 1.65 4.58
N TYR A 57 -19.83 2.47 5.48
CA TYR A 57 -19.28 2.64 6.84
C TYR A 57 -19.81 1.63 7.86
N TYR A 58 -20.43 0.54 7.42
CA TYR A 58 -21.01 -0.48 8.30
C TYR A 58 -20.60 -1.86 7.79
N ASP A 59 -20.10 -2.71 8.69
CA ASP A 59 -19.65 -4.08 8.42
C ASP A 59 -20.68 -4.88 7.61
N GLU A 60 -21.94 -4.89 8.07
CA GLU A 60 -23.08 -5.58 7.44
C GLU A 60 -23.40 -5.11 6.01
N LYS A 61 -22.89 -3.95 5.61
CA LYS A 61 -23.07 -3.40 4.26
C LYS A 61 -21.83 -3.54 3.40
N PHE A 62 -20.67 -3.74 4.03
CA PHE A 62 -19.41 -3.88 3.31
C PHE A 62 -19.10 -5.35 2.99
N PHE A 63 -19.49 -6.27 3.87
CA PHE A 63 -19.26 -7.69 3.68
C PHE A 63 -20.53 -8.45 3.27
N GLU A 64 -20.39 -9.30 2.26
CA GLU A 64 -21.36 -10.31 1.88
C GLU A 64 -20.92 -11.66 2.45
N HIS A 65 -21.83 -12.32 3.18
CA HIS A 65 -21.59 -13.61 3.81
C HIS A 65 -22.39 -14.71 3.13
N ASP A 66 -21.70 -15.78 2.71
CA ASP A 66 -22.31 -17.06 2.34
C ASP A 66 -21.88 -18.14 3.36
N PRO A 67 -22.67 -18.34 4.44
CA PRO A 67 -22.36 -19.31 5.47
C PRO A 67 -22.37 -20.76 4.98
N LYS A 68 -23.12 -21.06 3.91
CA LYS A 68 -23.21 -22.43 3.38
C LYS A 68 -21.93 -22.80 2.62
N ALA A 69 -21.37 -21.85 1.89
CA ALA A 69 -20.11 -22.05 1.16
C ALA A 69 -18.86 -21.71 1.99
N GLY A 70 -19.01 -21.07 3.16
CA GLY A 70 -17.88 -20.59 3.97
C GLY A 70 -17.11 -19.46 3.27
N ILE A 71 -17.83 -18.58 2.58
CA ILE A 71 -17.26 -17.49 1.78
C ILE A 71 -17.68 -16.15 2.38
N VAL A 72 -16.70 -15.25 2.52
CA VAL A 72 -16.93 -13.83 2.77
C VAL A 72 -16.35 -13.05 1.61
N ARG A 73 -17.09 -12.07 1.10
CA ARG A 73 -16.64 -11.13 0.07
C ARG A 73 -16.83 -9.70 0.53
N ASN A 74 -15.97 -8.79 0.10
CA ASN A 74 -16.23 -7.36 0.23
C ASN A 74 -17.15 -6.85 -0.91
N VAL A 75 -17.56 -5.58 -0.85
CA VAL A 75 -18.44 -4.93 -1.86
C VAL A 75 -17.87 -4.92 -3.27
N TYR A 76 -16.57 -5.20 -3.43
CA TYR A 76 -15.89 -5.29 -4.72
C TYR A 76 -15.78 -6.73 -5.23
N GLY A 77 -16.39 -7.69 -4.53
CA GLY A 77 -16.40 -9.10 -4.88
C GLY A 77 -15.11 -9.86 -4.54
N GLN A 78 -14.14 -9.19 -3.87
CA GLN A 78 -12.90 -9.82 -3.44
C GLN A 78 -13.21 -10.78 -2.28
N ARG A 79 -12.69 -12.00 -2.35
CA ARG A 79 -12.81 -12.96 -1.25
C ARG A 79 -11.88 -12.53 -0.13
N VAL A 80 -12.41 -12.44 1.09
CA VAL A 80 -11.67 -12.06 2.28
C VAL A 80 -11.75 -13.15 3.34
N VAL A 81 -10.84 -13.12 4.29
CA VAL A 81 -10.84 -13.99 5.47
C VAL A 81 -10.78 -13.11 6.71
N ARG A 82 -11.63 -13.40 7.69
CA ARG A 82 -11.55 -12.78 9.02
C ARG A 82 -10.59 -13.60 9.87
N VAL A 83 -9.62 -12.94 10.46
CA VAL A 83 -8.61 -13.53 11.33
C VAL A 83 -8.59 -12.80 12.66
N SER A 84 -8.20 -13.49 13.74
CA SER A 84 -7.99 -12.88 15.05
C SER A 84 -6.62 -12.23 15.14
N GLU A 85 -6.40 -11.43 16.18
CA GLU A 85 -5.07 -10.91 16.53
C GLU A 85 -4.07 -12.07 16.79
N ASP A 86 -4.53 -13.19 17.37
CA ASP A 86 -3.72 -14.39 17.57
C ASP A 86 -3.14 -14.96 16.27
N PHE A 87 -3.87 -14.83 15.16
CA PHE A 87 -3.34 -15.24 13.86
C PHE A 87 -2.19 -14.35 13.43
N ILE A 88 -2.29 -13.03 13.65
CA ILE A 88 -1.25 -12.06 13.28
C ILE A 88 0.00 -12.31 14.13
N THR A 89 -0.15 -12.44 15.45
CA THR A 89 0.96 -12.70 16.36
C THR A 89 1.60 -14.06 16.08
N GLY A 90 0.79 -15.10 15.88
CA GLY A 90 1.27 -16.45 15.54
C GLY A 90 2.00 -16.50 14.19
N LEU A 91 1.50 -15.81 13.16
CA LEU A 91 2.15 -15.72 11.85
C LEU A 91 3.53 -15.06 11.96
N LEU A 92 3.61 -13.93 12.68
CA LEU A 92 4.87 -13.19 12.83
C LEU A 92 5.88 -13.96 13.68
N ALA A 93 5.44 -14.53 14.81
CA ALA A 93 6.30 -15.34 15.67
C ALA A 93 6.83 -16.57 14.95
N GLY A 94 5.96 -17.31 14.25
CA GLY A 94 6.38 -18.48 13.46
C GLY A 94 7.33 -18.09 12.33
N LEU A 95 7.12 -16.96 11.66
CA LEU A 95 8.06 -16.49 10.64
C LEU A 95 9.41 -16.10 11.24
N GLU A 96 9.43 -15.39 12.38
CA GLU A 96 10.66 -15.06 13.10
C GLU A 96 11.40 -16.32 13.58
N GLU A 97 10.68 -17.37 14.03
CA GLU A 97 11.27 -18.65 14.44
C GLU A 97 11.96 -19.37 13.26
N GLU A 98 11.32 -19.38 12.09
CA GLU A 98 11.82 -20.11 10.92
C GLU A 98 12.97 -19.39 10.20
N VAL A 99 12.96 -18.05 10.12
CA VAL A 99 13.91 -17.30 9.28
C VAL A 99 14.68 -16.20 10.02
N GLY A 100 14.46 -16.01 11.32
CA GLY A 100 15.17 -15.03 12.14
C GLY A 100 15.05 -13.61 11.60
N GLU A 101 16.19 -12.93 11.49
CA GLU A 101 16.27 -11.52 11.07
C GLU A 101 15.69 -11.25 9.67
N ALA A 102 15.58 -12.27 8.81
CA ALA A 102 15.00 -12.14 7.48
C ALA A 102 13.47 -11.97 7.49
N ALA A 103 12.79 -12.24 8.61
CA ALA A 103 11.33 -12.15 8.71
C ALA A 103 10.80 -10.77 8.30
N GLY A 104 11.47 -9.69 8.75
CA GLY A 104 11.10 -8.33 8.40
C GLY A 104 11.20 -8.04 6.89
N GLU A 105 12.25 -8.54 6.23
CA GLU A 105 12.41 -8.41 4.78
C GLU A 105 11.35 -9.20 4.00
N ILE A 106 11.01 -10.41 4.46
CA ILE A 106 9.94 -11.22 3.87
C ILE A 106 8.60 -10.50 3.99
N MET A 107 8.26 -9.98 5.17
CA MET A 107 7.02 -9.22 5.39
C MET A 107 6.97 -7.95 4.53
N TYR A 108 8.10 -7.25 4.39
CA TYR A 108 8.20 -6.10 3.49
C TYR A 108 7.91 -6.50 2.04
N LYS A 109 8.53 -7.58 1.54
CA LYS A 109 8.30 -8.06 0.17
C LYS A 109 6.86 -8.52 -0.05
N ALA A 110 6.26 -9.20 0.93
CA ALA A 110 4.87 -9.60 0.89
C ALA A 110 3.94 -8.38 0.77
N GLY A 111 4.14 -7.36 1.61
CA GLY A 111 3.38 -6.12 1.54
C GLY A 111 3.59 -5.38 0.21
N TYR A 112 4.82 -5.37 -0.31
CA TYR A 112 5.12 -4.76 -1.60
C TYR A 112 4.39 -5.45 -2.76
N GLN A 113 4.40 -6.80 -2.79
CA GLN A 113 3.66 -7.54 -3.82
C GLN A 113 2.15 -7.31 -3.70
N TRP A 114 1.61 -7.34 -2.48
CA TRP A 114 0.20 -7.05 -2.25
C TRP A 114 -0.17 -5.64 -2.72
N GLY A 115 0.63 -4.61 -2.43
CA GLY A 115 0.37 -3.24 -2.89
C GLY A 115 0.36 -3.09 -4.42
N LEU A 116 1.17 -3.89 -5.14
CA LEU A 116 1.13 -3.91 -6.61
C LEU A 116 -0.17 -4.55 -7.14
N GLU A 117 -0.55 -5.70 -6.59
CA GLU A 117 -1.78 -6.40 -6.96
C GLU A 117 -3.02 -5.57 -6.62
N ASP A 118 -3.02 -4.93 -5.46
CA ASP A 118 -4.08 -4.04 -5.01
C ASP A 118 -4.26 -2.89 -5.99
N MET A 119 -3.18 -2.18 -6.36
CA MET A 119 -3.24 -1.10 -7.35
C MET A 119 -3.70 -1.56 -8.73
N ALA A 120 -3.34 -2.77 -9.15
CA ALA A 120 -3.80 -3.34 -10.43
C ALA A 120 -5.33 -3.52 -10.46
N SER A 121 -5.95 -3.81 -9.30
CA SER A 121 -7.40 -3.91 -9.16
C SER A 121 -8.08 -2.57 -8.87
N PHE A 122 -7.42 -1.70 -8.09
CA PHE A 122 -7.95 -0.42 -7.63
C PHE A 122 -8.15 0.58 -8.77
N VAL A 123 -7.16 0.75 -9.65
CA VAL A 123 -7.22 1.74 -10.74
C VAL A 123 -8.46 1.55 -11.63
N PRO A 124 -8.71 0.37 -12.23
CA PRO A 124 -9.93 0.19 -13.03
C PRO A 124 -11.22 0.28 -12.19
N ARG A 125 -11.19 -0.19 -10.93
CA ARG A 125 -12.34 -0.12 -10.01
C ARG A 125 -12.76 1.34 -9.76
N VAL A 126 -11.83 2.19 -9.34
CA VAL A 126 -12.13 3.57 -8.95
C VAL A 126 -12.55 4.43 -10.15
N GLN A 127 -11.98 4.16 -11.33
CA GLN A 127 -12.42 4.81 -12.57
C GLN A 127 -13.85 4.45 -12.94
N ALA A 128 -14.22 3.17 -12.80
CA ALA A 128 -15.59 2.72 -13.06
C ALA A 128 -16.58 3.24 -12.01
N GLU A 129 -16.14 3.36 -10.75
CA GLU A 129 -16.97 3.83 -9.66
C GLU A 129 -17.33 5.31 -9.79
N PHE A 130 -16.34 6.15 -10.12
CA PHE A 130 -16.54 7.61 -10.21
C PHE A 130 -16.72 8.11 -11.65
N LEU A 131 -16.63 7.24 -12.65
CA LEU A 131 -16.75 7.59 -14.08
C LEU A 131 -15.74 8.67 -14.52
N VAL A 132 -14.54 8.64 -13.94
CA VAL A 132 -13.47 9.62 -14.18
C VAL A 132 -12.18 8.87 -14.52
N GLN A 133 -11.35 9.43 -15.42
CA GLN A 133 -10.02 8.88 -15.69
C GLN A 133 -9.12 9.04 -14.47
N PHE A 134 -8.31 8.03 -14.16
CA PHE A 134 -7.48 8.01 -12.94
C PHE A 134 -6.60 9.26 -12.81
N GLU A 135 -5.98 9.69 -13.92
CA GLU A 135 -5.12 10.88 -13.97
C GLU A 135 -5.85 12.20 -13.74
N LYS A 136 -7.18 12.22 -13.87
CA LYS A 136 -8.02 13.41 -13.66
C LYS A 136 -8.62 13.47 -12.26
N MET A 137 -8.44 12.44 -11.44
CA MET A 137 -8.92 12.43 -10.07
C MET A 137 -8.09 13.37 -9.20
N SER A 138 -8.74 14.04 -8.25
CA SER A 138 -7.98 14.74 -7.21
C SER A 138 -7.21 13.72 -6.36
N MET A 139 -5.94 14.01 -6.05
CA MET A 139 -5.08 13.10 -5.29
C MET A 139 -5.72 12.70 -3.95
N GLY A 140 -6.27 13.67 -3.22
CA GLY A 140 -6.89 13.40 -1.93
C GLY A 140 -8.08 12.44 -2.05
N MET A 141 -9.00 12.71 -2.98
CA MET A 141 -10.14 11.81 -3.24
C MET A 141 -9.68 10.40 -3.64
N MET A 142 -8.67 10.30 -4.50
CA MET A 142 -8.14 9.00 -4.95
C MET A 142 -7.55 8.21 -3.79
N LEU A 143 -6.74 8.85 -2.95
CA LEU A 143 -6.11 8.20 -1.80
C LEU A 143 -7.16 7.80 -0.74
N GLU A 144 -8.14 8.64 -0.45
CA GLU A 144 -9.23 8.25 0.46
C GLU A 144 -10.09 7.12 -0.13
N SER A 145 -10.34 7.13 -1.45
CA SER A 145 -11.06 6.04 -2.16
C SER A 145 -10.29 4.71 -2.16
N TRP A 146 -8.97 4.79 -2.05
CA TRP A 146 -8.08 3.64 -1.92
C TRP A 146 -8.08 3.08 -0.51
N TRP A 147 -7.95 3.95 0.52
CA TRP A 147 -7.73 3.49 1.89
C TRP A 147 -8.99 3.13 2.67
N TRP A 148 -10.13 3.78 2.43
CA TRP A 148 -11.33 3.52 3.23
C TRP A 148 -11.76 2.04 3.30
N PRO A 149 -11.64 1.21 2.23
CA PRO A 149 -11.94 -0.21 2.30
C PRO A 149 -11.00 -0.96 3.25
N LEU A 150 -9.70 -0.61 3.23
CA LEU A 150 -8.71 -1.18 4.14
C LEU A 150 -9.03 -0.82 5.59
N GLN A 151 -9.50 0.41 5.82
CA GLN A 151 -9.87 0.85 7.17
C GLN A 151 -11.07 0.05 7.72
N ILE A 152 -12.12 -0.20 6.92
CA ILE A 152 -13.25 -1.03 7.39
C ILE A 152 -12.87 -2.52 7.50
N GLU A 153 -11.88 -2.98 6.72
CA GLU A 153 -11.28 -4.31 6.85
C GLU A 153 -10.38 -4.44 8.09
N GLY A 154 -10.15 -3.35 8.84
CA GLY A 154 -9.42 -3.37 10.10
C GLY A 154 -7.92 -3.08 9.99
N TRP A 155 -7.43 -2.59 8.84
CA TRP A 155 -6.01 -2.25 8.66
C TRP A 155 -5.58 -0.93 9.33
N GLY A 156 -6.52 -0.22 9.97
CA GLY A 156 -6.27 1.03 10.68
C GLY A 156 -6.59 2.28 9.86
N ALA A 157 -6.66 3.42 10.54
CA ALA A 157 -6.85 4.73 9.93
C ALA A 157 -5.51 5.35 9.54
N TRP A 158 -5.49 6.28 8.59
CA TRP A 158 -4.25 6.84 8.09
C TRP A 158 -4.30 8.36 7.86
N ARG A 159 -3.11 8.95 7.71
CA ARG A 159 -2.91 10.31 7.22
C ARG A 159 -1.67 10.34 6.35
N TYR A 160 -1.77 10.94 5.16
CA TYR A 160 -0.62 11.20 4.31
C TYR A 160 -0.18 12.67 4.40
N ASP A 161 1.12 12.91 4.22
CA ASP A 161 1.73 14.22 4.19
C ASP A 161 2.66 14.38 2.97
N PHE A 162 2.21 15.22 2.03
CA PHE A 162 2.94 15.58 0.81
C PHE A 162 3.62 16.95 0.88
N ARG A 163 3.68 17.62 2.04
CA ARG A 163 4.27 18.97 2.14
C ARG A 163 5.71 19.02 1.64
N GLN A 164 6.44 17.90 1.74
CA GLN A 164 7.83 17.76 1.32
C GLN A 164 8.00 16.93 0.02
N HIS A 165 6.94 16.79 -0.79
CA HIS A 165 6.99 16.00 -2.02
C HIS A 165 8.01 16.55 -3.05
N LYS A 166 8.25 17.87 -3.05
CA LYS A 166 9.26 18.50 -3.93
C LYS A 166 10.69 18.06 -3.58
N GLN A 167 10.93 17.73 -2.32
CA GLN A 167 12.16 17.11 -1.83
C GLN A 167 12.14 15.58 -2.04
N GLY A 168 11.08 15.02 -2.62
CA GLY A 168 10.92 13.58 -2.80
C GLY A 168 10.65 12.82 -1.50
N LEU A 169 10.07 13.50 -0.50
CA LEU A 169 9.70 12.93 0.79
C LEU A 169 8.18 12.85 0.90
N ILE A 170 7.67 11.68 1.23
CA ILE A 170 6.26 11.43 1.52
C ILE A 170 6.21 10.75 2.88
N PHE A 171 5.35 11.26 3.76
CA PHE A 171 5.15 10.66 5.07
C PHE A 171 3.73 10.12 5.19
N ILE A 172 3.61 9.01 5.91
CA ILE A 172 2.32 8.38 6.20
C ILE A 172 2.28 8.08 7.68
N ASP A 173 1.25 8.54 8.36
CA ASP A 173 0.93 8.17 9.72
C ASP A 173 -0.18 7.11 9.66
N LEU A 174 0.01 5.99 10.36
CA LEU A 174 -0.95 4.90 10.46
C LEU A 174 -1.35 4.75 11.93
N TYR A 175 -2.62 4.97 12.20
CA TYR A 175 -3.27 4.80 13.48
C TYR A 175 -3.92 3.42 13.52
N GLU A 176 -3.97 2.82 14.71
CA GLU A 176 -4.67 1.54 14.92
C GLU A 176 -4.16 0.44 13.97
N SER A 177 -2.84 0.37 13.77
CA SER A 177 -2.23 -0.65 12.93
C SER A 177 -2.57 -2.04 13.46
N ALA A 178 -3.22 -2.86 12.64
CA ALA A 178 -3.55 -4.25 12.98
C ALA A 178 -2.31 -5.06 13.42
N VAL A 179 -1.13 -4.75 12.87
CA VAL A 179 0.11 -5.44 13.21
C VAL A 179 0.67 -4.95 14.55
N ALA A 180 0.87 -3.63 14.68
CA ALA A 180 1.52 -3.10 15.88
C ALA A 180 0.63 -3.21 17.12
N GLN A 181 -0.69 -3.08 17.00
CA GLN A 181 -1.62 -3.27 18.12
C GLN A 181 -1.63 -4.72 18.59
N SER A 182 -1.67 -5.69 17.67
CA SER A 182 -1.66 -7.12 18.02
C SER A 182 -0.39 -7.54 18.77
N LEU A 183 0.76 -6.94 18.44
CA LEU A 183 2.05 -7.24 19.09
C LEU A 183 2.23 -6.50 20.43
N GLY A 184 1.59 -5.34 20.60
CA GLY A 184 1.84 -4.45 21.74
C GLY A 184 3.22 -3.78 21.69
N ASP A 185 3.70 -3.36 22.86
CA ASP A 185 5.01 -2.70 23.02
C ASP A 185 6.14 -3.73 23.10
N VAL A 186 6.90 -3.85 22.01
CA VAL A 186 8.04 -4.76 21.88
C VAL A 186 9.37 -4.00 21.69
N GLY A 187 9.36 -2.68 21.86
CA GLY A 187 10.53 -1.80 21.75
C GLY A 187 11.17 -1.71 20.35
N LYS A 188 10.53 -2.23 19.30
CA LYS A 188 11.03 -2.22 17.92
C LYS A 188 9.93 -1.92 16.91
N VAL A 189 10.33 -1.48 15.72
CA VAL A 189 9.44 -1.34 14.55
C VAL A 189 9.05 -2.73 14.04
N VAL A 190 7.79 -2.90 13.66
CA VAL A 190 7.20 -4.20 13.28
C VAL A 190 6.30 -4.14 12.05
N CYS A 191 5.92 -2.96 11.57
CA CYS A 191 4.98 -2.79 10.45
C CYS A 191 5.67 -2.88 9.08
N TYR A 192 6.56 -3.86 8.89
CA TYR A 192 7.29 -4.06 7.63
C TYR A 192 6.36 -4.28 6.44
N PHE A 193 5.26 -5.00 6.66
CA PHE A 193 4.22 -5.24 5.65
C PHE A 193 3.61 -3.92 5.12
N TYR A 194 3.25 -3.00 6.02
CA TYR A 194 2.75 -1.68 5.64
C TYR A 194 3.80 -0.86 4.91
N ALA A 195 5.05 -0.88 5.36
CA ALA A 195 6.14 -0.18 4.69
C ALA A 195 6.32 -0.66 3.23
N GLY A 196 6.22 -1.97 3.00
CA GLY A 196 6.25 -2.57 1.67
C GLY A 196 5.05 -2.17 0.82
N MET A 197 3.84 -2.28 1.36
CA MET A 197 2.60 -1.88 0.68
C MET A 197 2.64 -0.42 0.24
N PHE A 198 2.99 0.49 1.16
CA PHE A 198 3.10 1.91 0.84
C PHE A 198 4.18 2.17 -0.21
N ALA A 199 5.34 1.51 -0.13
CA ALA A 199 6.37 1.64 -1.16
C ALA A 199 5.85 1.25 -2.55
N ALA A 200 5.13 0.14 -2.67
CA ALA A 200 4.55 -0.32 -3.92
C ALA A 200 3.49 0.64 -4.47
N VAL A 201 2.49 1.00 -3.66
CA VAL A 201 1.40 1.87 -4.07
C VAL A 201 1.92 3.22 -4.54
N PHE A 202 2.78 3.86 -3.74
CA PHE A 202 3.30 5.17 -4.10
C PHE A 202 4.30 5.11 -5.27
N SER A 203 4.96 3.96 -5.52
CA SER A 203 5.73 3.76 -6.74
C SER A 203 4.85 3.77 -7.99
N VAL A 204 3.70 3.09 -7.94
CA VAL A 204 2.71 3.10 -9.02
C VAL A 204 2.20 4.53 -9.27
N LEU A 205 1.81 5.24 -8.19
CA LEU A 205 1.30 6.61 -8.28
C LEU A 205 2.34 7.59 -8.82
N ALA A 206 3.59 7.48 -8.37
CA ALA A 206 4.68 8.35 -8.80
C ALA A 206 5.28 7.96 -10.17
N ARG A 207 4.86 6.81 -10.73
CA ARG A 207 5.41 6.21 -11.97
C ARG A 207 6.94 6.08 -11.94
N ARG A 208 7.48 5.78 -10.77
CA ARG A 208 8.91 5.56 -10.53
C ARG A 208 9.09 4.68 -9.30
N GLU A 209 10.20 3.99 -9.24
CA GLU A 209 10.52 3.15 -8.08
C GLU A 209 10.79 4.01 -6.84
N LEU A 210 10.05 3.70 -5.77
CA LEU A 210 10.22 4.24 -4.43
C LEU A 210 10.37 3.06 -3.45
N ALA A 211 11.02 3.35 -2.33
CA ALA A 211 11.15 2.45 -1.20
C ALA A 211 10.41 3.04 0.01
N GLY A 212 10.12 2.20 0.99
CA GLY A 212 9.42 2.58 2.21
C GLY A 212 10.12 2.07 3.46
N ILE A 213 9.97 2.80 4.56
CA ILE A 213 10.47 2.37 5.88
C ILE A 213 9.60 2.94 7.00
N GLU A 214 9.40 2.14 8.05
CA GLU A 214 8.85 2.60 9.32
C GLU A 214 9.94 3.28 10.16
N ILE A 215 9.71 4.54 10.53
CA ILE A 215 10.64 5.38 11.31
C ILE A 215 10.13 5.68 12.72
N GLN A 216 8.91 5.24 13.03
CA GLN A 216 8.23 5.35 14.32
C GLN A 216 7.16 4.26 14.36
N CYS A 217 6.95 3.60 15.50
CA CYS A 217 5.97 2.53 15.61
C CYS A 217 5.20 2.61 16.93
N TYR A 218 3.92 2.24 16.91
CA TYR A 218 3.14 2.02 18.13
C TYR A 218 3.84 1.03 19.08
N SER A 219 4.47 0.00 18.53
CA SER A 219 5.24 -1.00 19.27
C SER A 219 6.54 -0.48 19.91
N MET A 220 6.81 0.82 19.83
CA MET A 220 7.88 1.52 20.55
C MET A 220 7.34 2.51 21.60
N GLY A 221 6.03 2.43 21.94
CA GLY A 221 5.37 3.32 22.89
C GLY A 221 4.85 4.64 22.29
N GLU A 222 4.72 4.72 20.97
CA GLU A 222 4.23 5.91 20.26
C GLU A 222 2.72 5.79 19.95
N ASP A 223 2.03 6.91 19.71
CA ASP A 223 0.59 6.90 19.46
C ASP A 223 0.19 6.32 18.09
N TYR A 224 1.15 6.25 17.16
CA TYR A 224 0.93 5.80 15.78
C TYR A 224 2.24 5.39 15.11
N CYS A 225 2.12 4.60 14.04
CA CYS A 225 3.24 4.23 13.18
C CYS A 225 3.49 5.32 12.13
N LYS A 226 4.74 5.74 11.93
CA LYS A 226 5.12 6.71 10.89
C LYS A 226 6.03 6.06 9.86
N PHE A 227 5.68 6.24 8.59
CA PHE A 227 6.41 5.73 7.44
C PHE A 227 7.00 6.86 6.62
N LEU A 228 8.18 6.61 6.07
CA LEU A 228 8.82 7.43 5.05
C LEU A 228 8.81 6.68 3.73
N ILE A 229 8.27 7.29 2.69
CA ILE A 229 8.38 6.82 1.31
C ILE A 229 9.26 7.79 0.52
N SER A 230 10.32 7.26 -0.09
CA SER A 230 11.30 8.06 -0.85
C SER A 230 12.13 7.19 -1.79
N THR A 231 13.22 7.72 -2.35
CA THR A 231 14.18 6.92 -3.10
C THR A 231 14.88 5.92 -2.18
N ALA A 232 15.31 4.78 -2.72
CA ALA A 232 16.06 3.76 -1.97
C ALA A 232 17.25 4.36 -1.20
N LYS A 233 17.99 5.30 -1.81
CA LYS A 233 19.09 6.01 -1.15
C LYS A 233 18.67 6.72 0.14
N ARG A 234 17.54 7.45 0.11
CA ARG A 234 17.04 8.20 1.28
C ARG A 234 16.46 7.27 2.34
N VAL A 235 15.77 6.21 1.90
CA VAL A 235 15.24 5.17 2.78
C VAL A 235 16.37 4.42 3.50
N ASN A 236 17.43 4.05 2.80
CA ASN A 236 18.59 3.39 3.41
C ASN A 236 19.31 4.30 4.41
N ALA A 237 19.41 5.60 4.12
CA ALA A 237 19.97 6.57 5.08
C ALA A 237 19.10 6.70 6.34
N ALA A 238 17.77 6.76 6.18
CA ALA A 238 16.84 6.77 7.31
C ALA A 238 16.89 5.48 8.13
N ALA A 239 17.01 4.31 7.47
CA ALA A 239 17.18 3.02 8.10
C ALA A 239 18.45 2.98 8.96
N PHE A 240 19.56 3.44 8.41
CA PHE A 240 20.83 3.55 9.12
C PHE A 240 20.69 4.42 10.37
N TRP A 241 20.13 5.63 10.25
CA TRP A 241 19.96 6.51 11.42
C TRP A 241 19.02 5.94 12.48
N ARG A 242 17.93 5.28 12.08
CA ARG A 242 17.02 4.62 13.02
C ARG A 242 17.74 3.51 13.79
N ASN A 243 18.56 2.71 13.12
CA ASN A 243 19.33 1.64 13.75
C ASN A 243 20.41 2.20 14.71
N GLU A 244 20.89 3.42 14.47
CA GLU A 244 21.75 4.19 15.40
C GLU A 244 20.97 4.88 16.54
N GLY A 245 19.66 4.62 16.67
CA GLY A 245 18.82 5.17 17.73
C GLY A 245 18.26 6.57 17.46
N ALA A 246 18.36 7.09 16.23
CA ALA A 246 17.76 8.37 15.88
C ALA A 246 16.22 8.31 15.95
N THR A 247 15.61 9.31 16.56
CA THR A 247 14.15 9.42 16.62
C THR A 247 13.57 9.79 15.26
N SER A 248 12.26 9.60 15.08
CA SER A 248 11.55 10.08 13.89
C SER A 248 11.81 11.58 13.63
N LYS A 249 11.81 12.41 14.68
CA LYS A 249 12.11 13.85 14.58
C LYS A 249 13.53 14.13 14.08
N ASP A 250 14.51 13.36 14.55
CA ASP A 250 15.91 13.47 14.11
C ASP A 250 16.06 13.09 12.64
N ILE A 251 15.42 11.99 12.22
CA ILE A 251 15.42 11.53 10.82
C ILE A 251 14.80 12.59 9.91
N LEU A 252 13.64 13.15 10.29
CA LEU A 252 12.98 14.22 9.53
C LEU A 252 13.88 15.44 9.37
N LYS A 253 14.54 15.86 10.46
CA LYS A 253 15.49 16.99 10.44
C LYS A 253 16.65 16.71 9.48
N LYS A 254 17.27 15.53 9.57
CA LYS A 254 18.39 15.13 8.69
C LYS A 254 18.00 15.05 7.21
N LEU A 255 16.79 14.57 6.91
CA LEU A 255 16.29 14.51 5.53
C LEU A 255 15.98 15.89 4.93
N SER A 256 15.58 16.85 5.76
CA SER A 256 15.26 18.21 5.32
C SER A 256 16.50 19.06 4.97
N THR A 257 17.67 18.66 5.46
CA THR A 257 18.95 19.34 5.23
C THR A 257 19.73 18.82 4.01
N VAL A 258 19.21 17.80 3.31
CA VAL A 258 19.88 17.08 2.22
C VAL A 258 19.19 17.25 0.87
#